data_AF-A0A158FMM6-F1
#
_entry.id   AF-A0A158FMM6-F1
#
_cell.length_a   1.000
_cell.length_b   1.000
_cell.length_c   1.000
_cell.angle_alpha   90.00
_cell.angle_beta   90.00
_cell.angle_gamma   90.00
#
_symmetry.space_group_name_H-M   'P 1'
#
loop_
_entity.id
_entity.type
_entity.pdbx_description
1 polymer ?
#
loop_
_entity_poly.entity_id
_entity_poly.type
_entity_poly.pdbx_seq_one_letter_code
_entity_poly.pdbx_strand_id
1 'polypeptide(L)'
;MRSERLAPRLRAFALVAALIFMGAAMATADAGLVGVWQMARKDDCAVHHAARLRIEPNGLYFGEAEPPGAFTWWDGGTWRVPSPGHLALSIANDAVVDYGYALDGDNLVITDASGCNVVYRRVP
;
A
#
# COMPACT_ATOMS: atom_id res chain seq x y z
N MET A 1 30.87 -45.23 -43.06
CA MET A 1 31.37 -43.87 -42.78
C MET A 1 30.22 -43.04 -42.24
N ARG A 2 30.50 -42.28 -41.18
CA ARG A 2 29.61 -41.36 -40.44
C ARG A 2 28.87 -40.39 -41.35
N SER A 3 27.63 -40.07 -41.00
CA SER A 3 27.25 -38.67 -40.73
C SER A 3 25.89 -38.64 -40.03
N GLU A 4 25.92 -38.41 -38.72
CA GLU A 4 24.79 -37.98 -37.92
C GLU A 4 24.34 -36.59 -38.40
N ARG A 5 23.04 -36.36 -38.54
CA ARG A 5 22.48 -35.01 -38.60
C ARG A 5 21.42 -34.89 -37.52
N LEU A 6 21.79 -34.16 -36.46
CA LEU A 6 20.90 -33.69 -35.40
C LEU A 6 19.76 -32.87 -36.02
N ALA A 7 18.52 -33.27 -35.75
CA ALA A 7 17.36 -32.41 -35.89
C ALA A 7 17.13 -31.64 -34.57
N PRO A 8 16.87 -30.32 -34.60
CA PRO A 8 16.55 -29.56 -33.40
C PRO A 8 15.14 -29.92 -32.92
N ARG A 9 15.04 -30.32 -31.65
CA ARG A 9 13.78 -30.56 -30.95
C ARG A 9 13.03 -29.22 -30.81
N LEU A 10 11.96 -29.02 -31.56
CA LEU A 10 11.00 -27.95 -31.32
C LEU A 10 10.34 -28.17 -29.95
N ARG A 11 10.66 -27.31 -28.98
CA ARG A 11 9.89 -27.17 -27.75
C ARG A 11 8.71 -26.25 -28.04
N ALA A 12 7.54 -26.82 -28.29
CA ALA A 12 6.30 -26.06 -28.26
C ALA A 12 5.86 -25.91 -26.79
N PHE A 13 5.96 -24.69 -26.29
CA PHE A 13 5.47 -24.27 -24.99
C PHE A 13 3.95 -24.32 -24.95
N ALA A 14 3.41 -24.77 -23.81
CA ALA A 14 1.99 -24.89 -23.52
C ALA A 14 1.28 -23.54 -23.49
N LEU A 15 0.04 -23.49 -23.99
CA LEU A 15 -0.89 -22.41 -23.71
C LEU A 15 -2.10 -23.01 -22.98
N VAL A 16 -2.10 -22.94 -21.65
CA VAL A 16 -3.30 -23.15 -20.84
C VAL A 16 -3.90 -21.77 -20.59
N ALA A 17 -4.94 -21.43 -21.35
CA ALA A 17 -5.73 -20.24 -21.08
C ALA A 17 -6.68 -20.54 -19.91
N ALA A 18 -6.29 -20.13 -18.69
CA ALA A 18 -7.18 -20.15 -17.54
C ALA A 18 -8.07 -18.90 -17.57
N LEU A 19 -9.35 -19.07 -17.92
CA LEU A 19 -10.42 -18.12 -17.66
C LEU A 19 -10.77 -18.17 -16.17
N ILE A 20 -10.49 -17.11 -15.42
CA ILE A 20 -10.84 -17.01 -14.00
C ILE A 20 -11.57 -15.69 -13.73
N PHE A 21 -12.86 -15.87 -13.43
CA PHE A 21 -13.78 -15.06 -12.63
C PHE A 21 -13.72 -13.52 -12.71
N MET A 22 -14.72 -12.97 -13.39
CA MET A 22 -15.21 -11.62 -13.15
C MET A 22 -16.05 -11.62 -11.87
N GLY A 23 -15.39 -11.81 -10.73
CA GLY A 23 -15.97 -11.50 -9.42
C GLY A 23 -15.74 -10.02 -9.16
N ALA A 24 -16.80 -9.28 -8.79
CA ALA A 24 -16.63 -7.91 -8.31
C ALA A 24 -15.67 -7.93 -7.11
N ALA A 25 -14.43 -7.53 -7.35
CA ALA A 25 -13.46 -7.27 -6.30
C ALA A 25 -13.95 -6.01 -5.56
N MET A 26 -14.86 -6.20 -4.61
CA MET A 26 -14.98 -5.24 -3.52
C MET A 26 -13.57 -5.17 -2.92
N ALA A 27 -13.00 -3.96 -2.93
CA ALA A 27 -11.70 -3.66 -2.35
C ALA A 27 -11.53 -4.45 -1.05
N THR A 28 -10.65 -5.45 -1.05
CA THR A 28 -10.34 -6.18 0.16
C THR A 28 -9.56 -5.22 1.02
N ALA A 29 -10.26 -4.54 1.92
CA ALA A 29 -9.63 -3.83 3.01
C ALA A 29 -8.69 -4.82 3.68
N ASP A 30 -7.39 -4.53 3.65
CA ASP A 30 -6.42 -5.29 4.39
C ASP A 30 -6.71 -5.05 5.87
N ALA A 31 -7.41 -5.98 6.52
CA ALA A 31 -7.86 -5.85 7.90
C ALA A 31 -6.68 -5.58 8.86
N GLY A 32 -5.45 -5.93 8.44
CA GLY A 32 -4.24 -5.61 9.19
C GLY A 32 -3.94 -4.11 9.27
N LEU A 33 -4.43 -3.26 8.35
CA LEU A 33 -4.24 -1.82 8.43
C LEU A 33 -5.06 -1.16 9.54
N VAL A 34 -6.18 -1.76 9.95
CA VAL A 34 -7.03 -1.23 11.02
C VAL A 34 -6.25 -1.17 12.33
N GLY A 35 -6.36 -0.04 13.03
CA GLY A 35 -5.68 0.18 14.30
C GLY A 35 -5.01 1.54 14.38
N VAL A 36 -4.15 1.68 15.39
CA VAL A 36 -3.41 2.90 15.68
C VAL A 36 -1.94 2.70 15.34
N TRP A 37 -1.37 3.70 14.68
CA TRP A 37 -0.03 3.67 14.12
C TRP A 37 0.72 4.93 14.56
N GLN A 38 1.94 4.75 15.06
CA GLN A 38 2.83 5.83 15.45
C GLN A 38 4.03 5.88 14.50
N MET A 39 4.34 7.05 13.96
CA MET A 39 5.51 7.23 13.09
C MET A 39 6.77 6.84 13.87
N ALA A 40 7.53 5.90 13.33
CA ALA A 40 8.69 5.30 13.99
C ALA A 40 9.90 6.24 13.99
N ARG A 41 10.03 7.03 12.92
CA ARG A 41 11.10 8.02 12.74
C ARG A 41 10.60 9.16 11.87
N LYS A 42 10.99 10.39 12.21
CA LYS A 42 10.68 11.58 11.41
C LYS A 42 11.85 11.84 10.46
N ASP A 43 11.76 11.27 9.27
CA ASP A 43 12.67 11.56 8.17
C ASP A 43 12.30 12.92 7.52
N ASP A 44 13.26 13.62 6.90
CA ASP A 44 13.03 14.95 6.32
C ASP A 44 11.91 14.96 5.27
N CYS A 45 11.79 13.90 4.47
CA CYS A 45 10.72 13.79 3.47
C CYS A 45 9.34 13.53 4.10
N ALA A 46 9.30 13.02 5.33
CA ALA A 46 8.06 12.68 6.04
C ALA A 46 7.43 13.88 6.78
N VAL A 47 8.00 15.09 6.64
CA VAL A 47 7.64 16.27 7.45
C VAL A 47 6.16 16.67 7.39
N HIS A 48 5.47 16.41 6.28
CA HIS A 48 4.05 16.75 6.08
C HIS A 48 3.09 15.57 6.36
N HIS A 49 3.61 14.43 6.81
CA HIS A 49 2.82 13.25 7.10
C HIS A 49 2.45 13.18 8.59
N ALA A 50 1.34 12.52 8.90
CA ALA A 50 0.83 12.45 10.26
C ALA A 50 1.80 11.69 11.18
N ALA A 51 2.14 12.27 12.33
CA ALA A 51 2.94 11.60 13.34
C ALA A 51 2.21 10.38 13.92
N ARG A 52 0.89 10.42 13.97
CA ARG A 52 0.04 9.31 14.41
C ARG A 52 -1.14 9.14 13.45
N LEU A 53 -1.49 7.91 13.13
CA LEU A 53 -2.66 7.56 12.32
C LEU A 53 -3.56 6.61 13.10
N ARG A 54 -4.87 6.80 12.98
CA ARG A 54 -5.89 5.84 13.41
C ARG A 54 -6.72 5.46 12.20
N ILE A 55 -6.68 4.19 11.82
CA ILE A 55 -7.38 3.62 10.67
C ILE A 55 -8.55 2.80 11.22
N GLU A 56 -9.78 3.17 10.85
CA GLU A 56 -11.02 2.56 11.34
C GLU A 56 -11.59 1.55 10.33
N PRO A 57 -12.29 0.50 10.80
CA PRO A 57 -12.84 -0.54 9.91
C PRO A 57 -14.00 -0.04 9.03
N ASN A 58 -14.53 1.17 9.29
CA ASN A 58 -15.62 1.77 8.52
C ASN A 58 -15.13 2.59 7.32
N GLY A 59 -13.84 2.52 6.98
CA GLY A 59 -13.25 3.27 5.87
C GLY A 59 -12.87 4.71 6.20
N LEU A 60 -12.90 5.11 7.49
CA LEU A 60 -12.39 6.40 7.96
C LEU A 60 -10.99 6.28 8.54
N TYR A 61 -10.20 7.34 8.43
CA TYR A 61 -8.94 7.47 9.15
C TYR A 61 -8.80 8.88 9.73
N PHE A 62 -7.95 9.00 10.75
CA PHE A 62 -7.64 10.25 11.43
C PHE A 62 -6.14 10.35 11.64
N GLY A 63 -5.55 11.49 11.34
CA GLY A 63 -4.14 11.72 11.59
C GLY A 63 -3.87 12.91 12.49
N GLU A 64 -2.80 12.80 13.26
CA GLU A 64 -2.35 13.84 14.18
C GLU A 64 -0.92 14.24 13.81
N ALA A 65 -0.67 15.54 13.68
CA ALA A 65 0.66 16.09 13.47
C ALA A 65 1.43 16.20 14.79
N GLU A 66 2.77 16.27 14.70
CA GLU A 66 3.66 16.60 15.82
C GLU A 66 4.58 17.76 15.40
N PRO A 67 4.51 18.93 16.07
CA PRO A 67 3.69 19.22 17.26
C PRO A 67 2.17 19.27 17.01
N PRO A 68 1.33 19.06 18.03
CA PRO A 68 -0.11 19.19 17.90
C PRO A 68 -0.53 20.55 17.34
N GLY A 69 -1.50 20.56 16.42
CA GLY A 69 -1.96 21.75 15.73
C GLY A 69 -1.11 22.18 14.53
N ALA A 70 0.02 21.51 14.27
CA ALA A 70 0.73 21.67 13.01
C ALA A 70 -0.07 21.08 11.83
N PHE A 71 0.26 21.54 10.63
CA PHE A 71 -0.34 21.02 9.41
C PHE A 71 0.21 19.63 9.06
N THR A 72 -0.68 18.75 8.60
CA THR A 72 -0.39 17.44 8.01
C THR A 72 -1.28 17.24 6.80
N TRP A 73 -0.77 16.60 5.75
CA TRP A 73 -1.59 16.17 4.62
C TRP A 73 -2.57 15.07 4.99
N TRP A 74 -2.21 14.25 5.97
CA TRP A 74 -3.04 13.15 6.46
C TRP A 74 -3.72 13.60 7.75
N ASP A 75 -4.64 14.54 7.69
CA ASP A 75 -5.39 15.09 8.83
C ASP A 75 -6.62 14.23 9.17
N GLY A 76 -7.32 13.74 8.15
CA GLY A 76 -8.39 12.77 8.30
C GLY A 76 -9.24 12.68 7.06
N GLY A 77 -9.89 11.53 6.88
CA GLY A 77 -10.72 11.32 5.71
C GLY A 77 -11.06 9.85 5.49
N THR A 78 -11.15 9.45 4.23
CA THR A 78 -11.46 8.09 3.81
C THR A 78 -10.22 7.32 3.42
N TRP A 79 -10.24 6.00 3.64
CA TRP A 79 -9.20 5.09 3.18
C TRP A 79 -9.81 3.84 2.51
N ARG A 80 -9.03 3.23 1.60
CA ARG A 80 -9.33 1.92 1.00
C ARG A 80 -8.08 1.30 0.38
N VAL A 81 -8.11 -0.02 0.14
CA VAL A 81 -7.06 -0.76 -0.58
C VAL A 81 -7.57 -1.13 -1.98
N PRO A 82 -7.30 -0.32 -3.03
CA PRO A 82 -7.76 -0.62 -4.39
C PRO A 82 -7.21 -1.94 -4.95
N SER A 83 -6.00 -2.30 -4.57
CA SER A 83 -5.27 -3.50 -5.01
C SER A 83 -4.18 -3.84 -3.99
N PRO A 84 -3.68 -5.10 -3.97
CA PRO A 84 -2.61 -5.48 -3.05
C PRO A 84 -1.40 -4.54 -3.14
N GLY A 85 -0.92 -4.05 -2.00
CA GLY A 85 0.22 -3.12 -1.92
C GLY A 85 -0.10 -1.66 -2.28
N HIS A 86 -1.37 -1.33 -2.54
CA HIS A 86 -1.82 0.04 -2.81
C HIS A 86 -2.83 0.52 -1.76
N LEU A 87 -2.61 1.72 -1.23
CA LEU A 87 -3.44 2.37 -0.23
C LEU A 87 -3.92 3.70 -0.80
N ALA A 88 -5.24 3.87 -0.93
CA ALA A 88 -5.81 5.16 -1.31
C ALA A 88 -6.29 5.90 -0.07
N LEU A 89 -5.83 7.15 0.12
CA LEU A 89 -6.29 8.06 1.18
C LEU A 89 -6.85 9.35 0.55
N SER A 90 -7.96 9.85 1.07
CA SER A 90 -8.30 11.27 0.87
C SER A 90 -7.46 12.13 1.81
N ILE A 91 -6.79 13.16 1.32
CA ILE A 91 -5.90 14.03 2.11
C ILE A 91 -6.53 15.40 2.39
N ALA A 92 -5.84 16.28 3.10
CA ALA A 92 -6.31 17.59 3.60
C ALA A 92 -6.93 18.55 2.55
N ASN A 93 -6.72 18.32 1.25
CA ASN A 93 -7.35 19.08 0.15
C ASN A 93 -8.42 18.28 -0.60
N ASP A 94 -8.97 17.24 0.03
CA ASP A 94 -9.96 16.29 -0.50
C ASP A 94 -9.50 15.46 -1.72
N ALA A 95 -8.25 15.58 -2.15
CA ALA A 95 -7.71 14.72 -3.20
C ALA A 95 -7.59 13.28 -2.69
N VAL A 96 -7.98 12.30 -3.51
CA VAL A 96 -7.71 10.89 -3.25
C VAL A 96 -6.38 10.52 -3.90
N VAL A 97 -5.40 10.21 -3.08
CA VAL A 97 -4.03 9.88 -3.50
C VAL A 97 -3.78 8.39 -3.29
N ASP A 98 -3.19 7.74 -4.30
CA ASP A 98 -2.75 6.34 -4.25
C ASP A 98 -1.29 6.29 -3.77
N TYR A 99 -1.06 5.54 -2.70
CA TYR A 99 0.24 5.30 -2.09
C TYR A 99 0.62 3.83 -2.25
N GLY A 100 1.91 3.56 -2.40
CA GLY A 100 2.42 2.22 -2.13
C GLY A 100 2.33 1.93 -0.63
N TYR A 101 2.08 0.69 -0.24
CA TYR A 101 2.25 0.28 1.16
C TYR A 101 2.80 -1.13 1.29
N ALA A 102 3.50 -1.36 2.40
CA ALA A 102 3.91 -2.68 2.86
C ALA A 102 3.56 -2.84 4.33
N LEU A 103 2.97 -3.97 4.70
CA LEU A 103 2.56 -4.31 6.05
C LEU A 103 3.21 -5.62 6.48
N ASP A 104 3.94 -5.59 7.60
CA ASP A 104 4.56 -6.75 8.23
C ASP A 104 4.33 -6.71 9.75
N GLY A 105 3.25 -7.36 10.19
CA GLY A 105 2.79 -7.38 11.58
C GLY A 105 2.51 -5.97 12.11
N ASP A 106 3.43 -5.49 12.95
CA ASP A 106 3.37 -4.16 13.58
C ASP A 106 4.20 -3.11 12.85
N ASN A 107 4.76 -3.43 11.68
CA ASN A 107 5.45 -2.48 10.81
C ASN A 107 4.57 -2.11 9.62
N LEU A 108 4.30 -0.83 9.45
CA LEU A 108 3.65 -0.29 8.26
C LEU A 108 4.60 0.70 7.59
N VAL A 109 4.84 0.51 6.30
CA VAL A 109 5.53 1.48 5.45
C VAL A 109 4.54 1.99 4.42
N ILE A 110 4.37 3.30 4.33
CA ILE A 110 3.60 3.95 3.27
C ILE A 110 4.59 4.74 2.41
N THR A 111 4.54 4.53 1.10
CA THR A 111 5.43 5.16 0.12
C THR A 111 4.63 6.14 -0.73
N ASP A 112 5.03 7.41 -0.71
CA ASP A 112 4.41 8.45 -1.56
C ASP A 112 4.94 8.44 -3.00
N ALA A 113 4.33 9.26 -3.86
CA ALA A 113 4.69 9.37 -5.27
C ALA A 113 6.12 9.92 -5.52
N SER A 114 6.74 10.56 -4.52
CA SER A 114 8.12 11.02 -4.58
C SER A 114 9.13 9.93 -4.18
N GLY A 115 8.63 8.78 -3.68
CA GLY A 115 9.44 7.70 -3.12
C GLY A 115 9.79 7.90 -1.64
N CYS A 116 9.16 8.85 -0.93
CA CYS A 116 9.34 8.99 0.50
C CYS A 116 8.69 7.81 1.23
N ASN A 117 9.47 7.14 2.08
CA ASN A 117 8.98 6.05 2.93
C ASN A 117 8.64 6.58 4.32
N VAL A 118 7.35 6.63 4.63
CA VAL A 118 6.85 6.96 5.96
C VAL A 118 6.65 5.68 6.74
N VAL A 119 7.44 5.50 7.80
CA VAL A 119 7.48 4.26 8.58
C VAL A 119 6.69 4.42 9.87
N TYR A 120 5.76 3.51 10.12
CA TYR A 120 4.93 3.44 11.31
C TYR A 120 5.13 2.13 12.07
N ARG A 121 4.90 2.21 13.38
CA ARG A 121 4.77 1.06 14.29
C ARG A 121 3.36 1.03 14.86
N ARG A 122 2.78 -0.17 14.97
CA ARG A 122 1.48 -0.33 15.62
C ARG A 122 1.59 0.05 17.09
N VAL A 123 0.60 0.80 17.57
CA VAL A 123 0.40 1.08 18.99
C VAL A 123 -0.49 -0.03 19.56
N PRO A 124 -0.08 -0.68 20.67
CA PRO A 124 -0.88 -1.70 21.35
C PRO A 124 -2.27 -1.22 21.80
#